data_AF-A0A1C5ID28-F1
#
_entry.id   AF-A0A1C5ID28-F1
#
_cell.length_a   1.000
_cell.length_b   1.000
_cell.length_c   1.000
_cell.angle_alpha   90.00
_cell.angle_beta   90.00
_cell.angle_gamma   90.00
#
_symmetry.space_group_name_H-M   'P 1'
#
loop_
_entity.id
_entity.type
_entity.pdbx_description
1 polymer ?
#
loop_
_entity_poly.entity_id
_entity_poly.type
_entity_poly.pdbx_seq_one_letter_code
_entity_poly.pdbx_strand_id
1 'polypeptide(L)'
;MTEVPLTVELELLREVARSLGEDAYRLACGLAGTPGLVVPAEGWRAGVALAELESAVHRWCGALAARVAGTADAIRVAAEGYEAVDDRAARRLAGVPR
;
A
#
# COMPACT_ATOMS: atom_id res chain seq x y z
N MET A 1 -0.32 11.88 -34.52
CA MET A 1 -0.79 11.68 -33.13
C MET A 1 -0.32 12.86 -32.32
N THR A 2 -1.23 13.68 -31.83
CA THR A 2 -0.90 14.80 -30.94
C THR A 2 -0.70 14.22 -29.53
N GLU A 3 0.53 14.24 -29.02
CA GLU A 3 0.80 13.92 -27.62
C GLU A 3 0.12 14.97 -26.74
N VAL A 4 -0.82 14.52 -25.91
CA VAL A 4 -1.43 15.35 -24.89
C VAL A 4 -0.44 15.41 -23.71
N PRO A 5 -0.06 16.59 -23.22
CA PRO A 5 0.81 16.71 -22.06
C PRO A 5 0.16 16.02 -20.85
N LEU A 6 0.89 15.10 -20.23
CA LEU A 6 0.43 14.44 -19.02
C LEU A 6 0.67 15.38 -17.84
N THR A 7 -0.40 15.83 -17.19
CA THR A 7 -0.32 16.61 -15.96
C THR A 7 -0.32 15.66 -14.76
N VAL A 8 0.74 15.68 -13.96
CA VAL A 8 0.88 14.83 -12.78
C VAL A 8 0.61 15.64 -11.51
N GLU A 9 -0.38 15.21 -10.73
CA GLU A 9 -0.70 15.80 -9.44
C GLU A 9 0.13 15.10 -8.33
N LEU A 10 1.32 15.65 -8.02
CA LEU A 10 2.25 15.05 -7.05
C LEU A 10 1.66 14.92 -5.64
N GLU A 11 0.90 15.90 -5.19
CA GLU A 11 0.25 15.87 -3.87
C GLU A 11 -0.78 14.73 -3.80
N LEU A 12 -1.54 14.49 -4.87
CA LEU A 12 -2.45 13.36 -4.96
C LEU A 12 -1.69 12.03 -4.91
N LEU A 13 -0.57 11.90 -5.62
CA LEU A 13 0.25 10.67 -5.57
C LEU A 13 0.77 10.41 -4.16
N ARG A 14 1.26 11.45 -3.46
CA ARG A 14 1.73 11.36 -2.08
C ARG A 14 0.60 10.97 -1.12
N GLU A 15 -0.58 11.56 -1.27
CA GLU A 15 -1.76 11.24 -0.47
C GLU A 15 -2.21 9.79 -0.67
N VAL A 16 -2.30 9.34 -1.93
CA VAL A 16 -2.67 7.97 -2.27
C VAL A 16 -1.65 6.97 -1.72
N ALA A 17 -0.35 7.24 -1.87
CA ALA A 17 0.70 6.39 -1.31
C ALA A 17 0.60 6.29 0.22
N ARG A 18 0.29 7.40 0.91
CA ARG A 18 0.07 7.39 2.37
C ARG A 18 -1.16 6.55 2.73
N SER A 19 -2.30 6.78 2.08
CA SER A 19 -3.54 6.03 2.34
C SER A 19 -3.35 4.52 2.14
N LEU A 20 -2.69 4.11 1.04
CA LEU A 20 -2.39 2.71 0.80
C LEU A 20 -1.45 2.12 1.86
N GLY A 21 -0.47 2.90 2.34
CA GLY A 21 0.39 2.49 3.46
C GLY A 21 -0.40 2.26 4.75
N GLU A 22 -1.36 3.14 5.07
CA GLU A 22 -2.25 2.98 6.22
C GLU A 22 -3.14 1.74 6.08
N ASP A 23 -3.69 1.50 4.89
CA ASP A 23 -4.53 0.32 4.63
C ASP A 23 -3.73 -0.98 4.70
N ALA A 24 -2.50 -0.99 4.18
CA ALA A 24 -1.59 -2.12 4.33
C ALA A 24 -1.29 -2.40 5.81
N TYR A 25 -1.07 -1.36 6.61
CA TYR A 25 -0.87 -1.50 8.05
C TYR A 25 -2.12 -2.08 8.75
N ARG A 26 -3.31 -1.56 8.44
CA ARG A 26 -4.58 -2.09 8.98
C ARG A 26 -4.80 -3.55 8.59
N LEU A 27 -4.47 -3.95 7.36
CA LEU A 27 -4.57 -5.35 6.92
C LEU A 27 -3.57 -6.27 7.63
N ALA A 28 -2.34 -5.81 7.86
CA ALA A 28 -1.31 -6.60 8.51
C ALA A 28 -1.54 -6.74 10.02
N CYS A 29 -1.95 -5.65 10.68
CA CYS A 29 -2.01 -5.56 12.14
C CYS A 29 -3.43 -5.58 12.71
N GLY A 30 -4.47 -5.30 11.90
CA GLY A 30 -5.85 -5.16 12.40
C GLY A 30 -6.46 -6.45 12.93
N LEU A 31 -5.93 -7.60 12.52
CA LEU A 31 -6.32 -8.91 13.06
C LEU A 31 -5.38 -9.38 14.19
N ALA A 32 -4.25 -8.71 14.42
CA ALA A 32 -3.32 -9.10 15.47
C ALA A 32 -3.99 -8.91 16.84
N GLY A 33 -4.00 -9.96 17.65
CA GLY A 33 -4.59 -9.92 19.00
C GLY A 33 -6.12 -9.97 19.04
N THR A 34 -6.81 -10.25 17.93
CA THR A 34 -8.25 -10.54 17.94
C THR A 34 -8.46 -12.05 18.02
N PRO A 35 -8.72 -12.64 19.19
CA PRO A 35 -9.07 -14.06 19.30
C PRO A 35 -10.45 -14.26 18.65
N GLY A 36 -10.49 -14.94 17.51
CA GLY A 36 -11.66 -14.86 16.64
C GLY A 36 -12.59 -16.07 16.69
N LEU A 37 -12.05 -17.28 16.75
CA LEU A 37 -12.84 -18.48 16.45
C LEU A 37 -12.63 -19.56 17.52
N VAL A 38 -13.16 -19.32 18.72
CA VAL A 38 -13.15 -20.30 19.81
C VAL A 38 -14.43 -21.12 19.77
N VAL A 39 -14.31 -22.45 19.82
CA VAL A 39 -15.48 -23.32 19.99
C VAL A 39 -15.95 -23.22 21.45
N PRO A 40 -17.25 -23.00 21.72
CA PRO A 40 -17.77 -22.86 23.08
C PRO A 40 -17.68 -24.13 23.93
N ALA A 41 -17.32 -25.28 23.35
CA ALA A 41 -17.19 -26.57 24.04
C ALA A 41 -15.90 -27.29 23.62
N GLU A 42 -15.10 -27.71 24.61
CA GLU A 42 -13.89 -28.50 24.40
C GLU A 42 -14.20 -29.86 23.73
N GLY A 43 -13.28 -30.34 22.87
CA GLY A 43 -13.35 -31.67 22.26
C GLY A 43 -14.08 -31.78 20.92
N TRP A 44 -14.67 -30.69 20.42
CA TRP A 44 -15.31 -30.69 19.10
C TRP A 44 -14.28 -30.61 17.97
N ARG A 45 -14.43 -31.46 16.95
CA ARG A 45 -13.59 -31.45 15.73
C ARG A 45 -13.57 -30.09 15.01
N ALA A 46 -14.58 -29.25 15.26
CA ALA A 46 -14.65 -27.89 14.72
C ALA A 46 -13.51 -26.98 15.20
N GLY A 47 -12.89 -27.24 16.36
CA GLY A 47 -11.84 -26.38 16.90
C GLY A 47 -10.59 -26.34 16.02
N VAL A 48 -10.18 -27.50 15.49
CA VAL A 48 -9.05 -27.59 14.55
C VAL A 48 -9.39 -26.86 13.24
N ALA A 49 -10.58 -27.10 12.69
CA ALA A 49 -11.01 -26.46 11.45
C ALA A 49 -11.10 -24.92 11.57
N LEU A 50 -11.53 -24.41 12.72
CA LEU A 50 -11.58 -22.98 13.01
C LEU A 50 -10.19 -22.36 13.16
N ALA A 51 -9.26 -23.04 13.86
CA ALA A 51 -7.88 -22.59 13.98
C ALA A 51 -7.15 -22.58 12.61
N GLU A 52 -7.39 -23.58 11.76
CA GLU A 52 -6.87 -23.62 10.40
C GLU A 52 -7.43 -22.50 9.53
N LEU A 53 -8.74 -22.22 9.65
CA LEU A 53 -9.39 -21.11 8.97
C LEU A 53 -8.80 -19.76 9.42
N GLU A 54 -8.66 -19.55 10.73
CA GLU A 54 -8.05 -18.34 11.30
C GLU A 54 -6.63 -18.14 10.75
N SER A 55 -5.80 -19.18 10.78
CA SER A 55 -4.45 -19.16 10.22
C SER A 55 -4.45 -18.84 8.71
N ALA A 56 -5.37 -19.41 7.94
CA ALA A 56 -5.50 -19.14 6.51
C ALA A 56 -5.89 -17.69 6.22
N VAL A 57 -6.82 -17.12 7.00
CA VAL A 57 -7.23 -15.72 6.88
C VAL A 57 -6.06 -14.79 7.22
N HIS A 58 -5.33 -15.04 8.32
CA HIS A 58 -4.15 -14.25 8.66
C HIS A 58 -3.09 -14.26 7.56
N ARG A 59 -2.78 -15.43 6.99
CA ARG A 59 -1.84 -15.52 5.87
C ARG A 59 -2.32 -14.74 4.65
N TRP A 60 -3.60 -14.84 4.31
CA TRP A 60 -4.18 -14.11 3.18
C TRP A 60 -4.14 -12.59 3.40
N CYS A 61 -4.53 -12.11 4.58
CA CYS A 61 -4.46 -10.69 4.94
C CYS A 61 -3.02 -10.16 4.90
N GLY A 62 -2.05 -10.91 5.43
CA GLY A 62 -0.64 -10.53 5.38
C GLY A 62 -0.10 -10.45 3.95
N ALA A 63 -0.44 -11.40 3.08
CA ALA A 63 -0.06 -11.37 1.67
C ALA A 63 -0.70 -10.19 0.92
N LEU A 64 -1.96 -9.86 1.23
CA LEU A 64 -2.65 -8.70 0.65
C LEU A 64 -2.00 -7.40 1.13
N ALA A 65 -1.71 -7.27 2.43
CA ALA A 65 -1.04 -6.12 3.01
C ALA A 65 0.32 -5.85 2.32
N ALA A 66 1.13 -6.89 2.11
CA ALA A 66 2.41 -6.77 1.43
C ALA A 66 2.28 -6.22 0.00
N ARG A 67 1.26 -6.66 -0.76
CA ARG A 67 0.99 -6.16 -2.11
C ARG A 67 0.54 -4.70 -2.12
N VAL A 68 -0.32 -4.32 -1.17
CA VAL A 68 -0.78 -2.93 -1.03
C VAL A 68 0.39 -2.02 -0.64
N ALA A 69 1.23 -2.45 0.31
CA ALA A 69 2.44 -1.72 0.71
C ALA A 69 3.42 -1.55 -0.46
N GLY A 70 3.65 -2.61 -1.25
CA GLY A 70 4.50 -2.52 -2.45
C GLY A 70 3.94 -1.55 -3.50
N THR A 71 2.62 -1.44 -3.63
CA THR A 71 1.98 -0.46 -4.52
C THR A 71 2.16 0.96 -4.00
N ALA A 72 1.97 1.18 -2.69
CA ALA A 72 2.22 2.46 -2.05
C ALA A 72 3.66 2.94 -2.27
N ASP A 73 4.63 2.03 -2.14
CA ASP A 73 6.05 2.33 -2.35
C ASP A 73 6.35 2.70 -3.80
N ALA A 74 5.82 1.94 -4.76
CA ALA A 74 5.98 2.25 -6.19
C ALA A 74 5.42 3.64 -6.54
N ILE A 75 4.28 4.04 -5.97
CA ILE A 75 3.70 5.37 -6.18
C ILE A 75 4.59 6.46 -5.58
N ARG A 76 5.15 6.24 -4.39
CA ARG A 76 6.07 7.18 -3.75
C ARG A 76 7.33 7.40 -4.60
N VAL A 77 7.94 6.31 -5.06
CA VAL A 77 9.11 6.35 -5.95
C VAL A 77 8.78 7.09 -7.25
N ALA A 78 7.58 6.88 -7.81
CA ALA A 78 7.15 7.61 -9.01
C ALA A 78 7.04 9.12 -8.75
N ALA A 79 6.41 9.53 -7.63
CA ALA A 79 6.28 10.94 -7.27
C ALA A 79 7.65 11.63 -7.08
N GLU A 80 8.58 10.97 -6.39
CA GLU A 80 9.97 11.44 -6.24
C GLU A 80 10.69 11.57 -7.58
N GLY A 81 10.47 10.60 -8.49
CA GLY A 81 11.02 10.63 -9.85
C GLY A 81 10.54 11.82 -10.66
N TYR A 82 9.25 12.14 -10.62
CA TYR A 82 8.69 13.32 -11.29
C TYR A 82 9.26 14.62 -10.74
N GLU A 83 9.28 14.79 -9.41
CA GLU A 83 9.85 15.97 -8.75
C GLU A 83 11.32 16.18 -9.13
N ALA A 84 12.13 15.10 -9.14
CA ALA A 84 13.54 15.18 -9.50
C ALA A 84 13.77 15.59 -10.97
N VAL A 85 12.87 15.19 -11.89
CA VAL A 85 12.90 15.61 -13.29
C VAL A 85 12.52 17.08 -13.42
N ASP A 86 11.44 17.51 -12.76
CA ASP A 86 10.97 18.90 -12.76
C ASP A 86 12.04 19.85 -12.19
N ASP A 87 12.66 19.50 -11.07
CA ASP A 87 13.77 20.25 -10.48
C ASP A 87 14.96 20.39 -11.45
N ARG A 88 15.26 19.32 -12.19
CA ARG A 88 16.34 19.34 -13.18
C ARG A 88 15.98 20.23 -14.36
N ALA A 89 14.73 20.21 -14.82
CA ALA A 89 14.25 21.09 -15.88
C ALA A 89 14.28 22.56 -15.45
N ALA A 90 13.80 22.86 -14.24
CA ALA A 90 13.82 24.21 -13.66
C ALA A 90 15.25 24.77 -13.54
N ARG A 91 16.20 23.97 -13.04
CA ARG A 91 17.61 24.36 -12.97
C ARG A 91 18.23 24.65 -14.33
N ARG A 92 17.88 23.88 -15.36
CA ARG A 92 18.35 24.12 -16.74
C ARG A 92 17.78 25.42 -17.30
N LEU A 93 16.48 25.68 -17.10
CA LEU A 93 15.81 26.89 -17.58
C LEU A 93 16.33 28.16 -16.89
N ALA A 94 16.61 28.11 -15.58
CA ALA A 94 17.14 29.24 -14.84
C ALA A 94 18.53 29.70 -15.31
N GLY A 95 19.31 28.81 -15.95
CA GLY A 95 20.63 29.10 -16.50
C GLY A 95 20.64 29.69 -17.92
N VAL A 96 19.47 29.84 -18.58
CA VAL A 96 19.37 30.37 -19.93
C VAL A 96 19.13 31.90 -19.88
N PRO A 97 19.99 32.73 -20.49
CA PRO A 97 19.74 34.17 -20.58
C PRO A 97 18.49 34.45 -21.41
N ARG A 98 17.68 35.41 -20.95
CA ARG A 98 16.38 35.79 -21.53
C ARG A 98 16.50 36.48 -22.89
#